data_AF-A0A6B2D9Y4-F1
#
_entry.id   AF-A0A6B2D9Y4-F1
#
_cell.length_a   1.000
_cell.length_b   1.000
_cell.length_c   1.000
_cell.angle_alpha   90.00
_cell.angle_beta   90.00
_cell.angle_gamma   90.00
#
_symmetry.space_group_name_H-M   'P 1'
#
loop_
_entity.id
_entity.type
_entity.pdbx_description
1 polymer ?
#
loop_
_entity_poly.entity_id
_entity_poly.type
_entity_poly.pdbx_seq_one_letter_code
_entity_poly.pdbx_strand_id
1 'polypeptide(L)'
;MNSLQIALRVLKVDRRTRTSAILTAIGVAVATGLVLLLATLPFATQNREQRALWQGEHFYSRGSDVPAKLLFSSSKDYFDGQQIIRVDVALAPGVTAAGVQLPPGVPQLPGPGETV
;
A
#
# COMPACT_ATOMS: atom_id res chain seq x y z
N MET A 1 35.21 20.33 -28.19
CA MET A 1 35.24 20.08 -26.72
C MET A 1 33.82 20.16 -26.19
N ASN A 2 33.33 19.09 -25.57
CA ASN A 2 31.94 19.02 -25.08
C ASN A 2 31.83 19.66 -23.69
N SER A 3 30.73 20.35 -23.39
CA SER A 3 30.49 21.08 -22.12
C SER A 3 30.63 20.18 -20.88
N LEU A 4 30.20 18.92 -21.00
CA LEU A 4 30.30 17.89 -19.96
C LEU A 4 31.76 17.56 -19.60
N GLN A 5 32.65 17.54 -20.60
CA GLN A 5 34.09 17.28 -20.37
C GLN A 5 34.76 18.44 -19.63
N ILE A 6 34.35 19.67 -19.92
CA ILE A 6 34.87 20.86 -19.22
C ILE A 6 34.40 20.85 -17.76
N ALA A 7 33.11 20.57 -17.51
CA ALA A 7 32.55 20.48 -16.17
C ALA A 7 33.24 19.42 -15.31
N LEU A 8 33.43 18.20 -15.85
CA LEU A 8 34.15 17.12 -15.15
C LEU A 8 35.61 17.49 -14.86
N ARG A 9 36.28 18.21 -15.77
CA ARG A 9 37.67 18.63 -15.60
C ARG A 9 37.79 19.68 -14.48
N VAL A 10 36.90 20.67 -14.45
CA VAL A 10 36.87 21.70 -13.39
C VAL A 10 36.59 21.07 -12.03
N LEU A 11 35.64 20.12 -11.97
CA LEU A 11 35.30 19.40 -10.73
C LEU A 11 36.46 18.56 -10.18
N LYS A 12 37.35 18.08 -11.05
CA LYS A 12 38.49 17.23 -10.69
C LYS A 12 39.73 18.04 -10.27
N VAL A 13 39.90 19.23 -10.84
CA VAL A 13 41.12 20.06 -10.66
C VAL A 13 40.97 21.05 -9.50
N ASP A 14 39.79 21.65 -9.29
CA ASP A 14 39.60 22.64 -8.23
C ASP A 14 38.99 22.02 -6.95
N ARG A 15 39.77 22.03 -5.86
CA ARG A 15 39.36 21.50 -4.55
C ARG A 15 38.17 22.26 -3.96
N ARG A 16 38.06 23.58 -4.20
CA ARG A 16 36.99 24.41 -3.64
C ARG A 16 35.67 24.16 -4.36
N THR A 17 35.69 24.13 -5.70
CA THR A 17 34.52 23.75 -6.51
C THR A 17 34.07 22.32 -6.21
N ARG A 18 35.02 21.40 -5.99
CA ARG A 18 34.72 20.02 -5.60
C ARG A 18 34.00 19.94 -4.25
N THR A 19 34.44 20.67 -3.24
CA THR A 19 33.76 20.68 -1.93
C THR A 19 32.33 21.21 -2.02
N SER A 20 32.11 22.32 -2.72
CA SER A 20 30.76 22.87 -2.90
C SER A 20 29.86 21.90 -3.68
N ALA A 21 30.37 21.31 -4.76
CA ALA A 21 29.61 20.35 -5.56
C ALA A 21 29.25 19.07 -4.77
N ILE A 22 30.16 18.56 -3.92
CA ILE A 22 29.87 17.42 -3.05
C ILE A 22 28.77 17.78 -2.05
N LEU A 23 28.85 18.94 -1.40
CA LEU A 23 27.82 19.38 -0.44
C LEU A 23 26.45 19.53 -1.13
N THR A 24 26.41 20.11 -2.32
CA THR A 24 25.17 20.20 -3.11
C THR A 24 24.65 18.82 -3.50
N ALA A 25 25.51 17.92 -3.96
CA ALA A 25 25.11 16.57 -4.33
C ALA A 25 24.54 15.79 -3.14
N ILE A 26 25.14 15.93 -1.95
CA ILE A 26 24.64 15.34 -0.70
C ILE A 26 23.27 15.92 -0.36
N GLY A 27 23.12 17.24 -0.41
CA GLY A 27 21.84 17.90 -0.13
C GLY A 27 20.73 17.42 -1.07
N VAL A 28 21.01 17.35 -2.37
CA VAL A 28 20.06 16.84 -3.38
C VAL A 28 19.72 15.38 -3.08
N ALA A 29 20.71 14.53 -2.81
CA ALA A 29 20.49 13.10 -2.54
C ALA A 29 19.63 12.86 -1.29
N VAL A 30 19.84 13.62 -0.22
CA VAL A 30 19.02 13.54 0.99
C VAL A 30 17.60 14.01 0.70
N ALA A 31 17.43 15.12 -0.02
CA ALA A 31 16.11 15.64 -0.36
C ALA A 31 15.31 14.67 -1.24
N THR A 32 15.90 14.14 -2.32
CA THR A 32 15.22 13.15 -3.16
C THR A 32 14.97 11.84 -2.42
N GLY A 33 15.91 11.39 -1.59
CA GLY A 33 15.72 10.23 -0.73
C GLY A 33 14.52 10.38 0.21
N LEU A 34 14.38 11.54 0.86
CA LEU A 34 13.24 11.83 1.74
C LEU A 34 11.93 11.94 0.96
N VAL A 35 11.92 12.59 -0.21
CA VAL A 35 10.73 12.70 -1.06
C VAL A 35 10.26 11.32 -1.51
N LEU A 36 11.17 10.47 -1.98
CA LEU A 36 10.84 9.09 -2.38
C LEU A 36 10.37 8.26 -1.19
N LEU A 37 11.00 8.41 -0.03
CA LEU A 37 10.55 7.74 1.20
C LEU A 37 9.12 8.15 1.55
N LEU A 38 8.84 9.46 1.59
CA LEU A 38 7.50 9.99 1.90
C LEU A 38 6.45 9.58 0.87
N ALA A 39 6.81 9.58 -0.41
CA ALA A 39 5.93 9.15 -1.48
C ALA A 39 5.60 7.65 -1.41
N THR A 40 6.54 6.81 -0.94
CA THR A 40 6.37 5.35 -0.92
C THR A 40 5.79 4.81 0.39
N LEU A 41 5.98 5.52 1.52
CA LEU A 41 5.48 5.15 2.84
C LEU A 41 4.01 4.70 2.88
N PRO A 42 3.02 5.48 2.36
CA PRO A 42 1.61 5.09 2.47
C PRO A 42 1.31 3.77 1.75
N PHE A 43 1.96 3.50 0.62
CA PHE A 43 1.76 2.26 -0.13
C PHE A 43 2.40 1.05 0.57
N ALA A 44 3.54 1.25 1.24
CA ALA A 44 4.24 0.19 1.96
C ALA A 44 3.49 -0.23 3.23
N THR A 45 2.85 0.70 3.93
CA THR A 45 2.09 0.41 5.15
C THR A 45 0.74 -0.23 4.85
N GLN A 46 0.01 0.26 3.84
CA GLN A 46 -1.31 -0.28 3.47
C GLN A 46 -1.28 -1.78 3.13
N ASN A 47 -0.26 -2.23 2.41
CA ASN A 47 -0.12 -3.66 2.05
C ASN A 47 0.13 -4.56 3.29
N ARG A 48 0.85 -4.04 4.29
CA ARG A 48 1.10 -4.77 5.54
C ARG A 48 -0.15 -4.80 6.42
N GLU A 49 -0.83 -3.66 6.54
CA GLU A 49 -2.07 -3.53 7.30
C GLU A 49 -3.17 -4.43 6.72
N GLN A 50 -3.35 -4.45 5.39
CA GLN A 50 -4.31 -5.34 4.75
C GLN A 50 -4.06 -6.81 5.11
N ARG A 51 -2.81 -7.28 5.07
CA ARG A 51 -2.50 -8.67 5.46
C ARG A 51 -2.78 -8.93 6.94
N ALA A 52 -2.40 -7.99 7.81
CA ALA A 52 -2.61 -8.12 9.25
C ALA A 52 -4.10 -8.18 9.62
N LEU A 53 -4.95 -7.44 8.91
CA LEU A 53 -6.41 -7.44 9.12
C LEU A 53 -7.04 -8.83 8.92
N TRP A 54 -6.50 -9.67 8.05
CA TRP A 54 -7.06 -10.99 7.75
C TRP A 54 -6.42 -12.15 8.54
N GLN A 55 -5.28 -11.91 9.19
CA GLN A 55 -4.50 -12.95 9.88
C GLN A 55 -4.73 -13.01 11.40
N GLY A 56 -5.62 -12.19 11.95
CA GLY A 56 -5.94 -12.21 13.39
C GLY A 56 -6.53 -13.54 13.86
N GLU A 57 -6.21 -13.96 15.08
CA GLU A 57 -6.78 -15.17 15.70
C GLU A 57 -8.20 -14.97 16.24
N HIS A 58 -8.60 -13.72 16.49
CA HIS A 58 -9.86 -13.39 17.15
C HIS A 58 -10.62 -12.29 16.42
N PHE A 59 -11.72 -12.68 15.78
CA PHE A 59 -12.67 -11.76 15.16
C PHE A 59 -13.98 -11.81 15.94
N TYR A 60 -14.28 -10.73 16.65
CA TYR A 60 -15.54 -10.57 17.38
C TYR A 60 -16.49 -9.66 16.61
N SER A 61 -17.76 -10.05 16.54
CA SER A 61 -18.78 -9.21 15.93
C SER A 61 -19.11 -8.05 16.87
N ARG A 62 -19.29 -6.84 16.31
CA ARG A 62 -19.59 -5.63 17.08
C ARG A 62 -20.92 -5.82 17.80
N GLY A 63 -20.88 -5.96 19.13
CA GLY A 63 -22.07 -6.11 19.98
C GLY A 63 -22.45 -7.54 20.36
N SER A 64 -21.60 -8.55 20.10
CA SER A 64 -21.82 -9.92 20.57
C SER A 64 -20.52 -10.62 20.93
N ASP A 65 -20.52 -11.39 22.02
CA ASP A 65 -19.40 -12.28 22.39
C ASP A 65 -19.30 -13.55 21.51
N VAL A 66 -20.15 -13.66 20.49
CA VAL A 66 -20.14 -14.77 19.54
C VAL A 66 -19.03 -14.53 18.51
N PRO A 67 -18.22 -15.55 18.16
CA PRO A 67 -17.24 -15.46 17.09
C PRO A 67 -17.90 -14.97 15.79
N ALA A 68 -17.27 -14.00 15.13
CA ALA A 68 -17.73 -13.55 13.83
C ALA A 68 -17.65 -14.71 12.82
N LYS A 69 -18.70 -14.90 12.01
CA LYS A 69 -18.71 -15.91 10.95
C LYS A 69 -18.18 -15.39 9.62
N LEU A 70 -18.29 -14.08 9.41
CA LEU A 70 -17.93 -13.39 8.19
C LEU A 70 -17.12 -12.15 8.54
N LEU A 71 -16.00 -12.00 7.85
CA LEU A 71 -15.10 -10.87 7.93
C LEU A 71 -15.31 -10.02 6.70
N PHE A 72 -15.32 -8.69 6.87
CA PHE A 72 -15.43 -7.78 5.74
C PHE A 72 -14.50 -6.58 5.94
N SER A 73 -13.99 -6.07 4.82
CA SER A 73 -13.24 -4.83 4.76
C SER A 73 -13.81 -3.97 3.64
N SER A 74 -14.08 -2.70 3.92
CA SER A 74 -14.57 -1.76 2.92
C SER A 74 -13.49 -0.74 2.59
N SER A 75 -13.26 -0.55 1.30
CA SER A 75 -12.31 0.44 0.78
C SER A 75 -12.91 1.20 -0.40
N LYS A 76 -12.38 2.38 -0.67
CA LYS A 76 -12.71 3.16 -1.87
C LYS A 76 -11.71 2.80 -2.96
N ASP A 77 -12.22 2.45 -4.13
CA ASP A 77 -11.43 2.16 -5.31
C ASP A 77 -11.92 3.01 -6.49
N TYR A 78 -11.18 3.06 -7.59
CA TYR A 78 -11.56 3.81 -8.78
C TYR A 78 -11.45 2.93 -10.02
N PHE A 79 -12.54 2.84 -10.77
CA PHE A 79 -12.58 2.13 -12.04
C PHE A 79 -13.16 3.06 -13.10
N ASP A 80 -12.43 3.23 -14.22
CA ASP A 80 -12.81 4.13 -15.32
C ASP A 80 -13.14 5.57 -14.87
N GLY A 81 -12.34 6.10 -13.93
CA GLY A 81 -12.54 7.44 -13.37
C GLY A 81 -13.72 7.58 -12.42
N GLN A 82 -14.51 6.51 -12.21
CA GLN A 82 -15.59 6.49 -11.24
C GLN A 82 -15.15 5.87 -9.91
N GLN A 83 -15.52 6.52 -8.81
CA GLN A 83 -15.28 5.98 -7.48
C GLN A 83 -16.25 4.82 -7.22
N ILE A 84 -15.71 3.66 -6.88
CA ILE A 84 -16.45 2.48 -6.45
C ILE A 84 -16.15 2.18 -4.98
N ILE A 85 -17.04 1.45 -4.32
CA ILE A 85 -16.79 0.89 -2.99
C ILE A 85 -16.47 -0.59 -3.18
N ARG A 86 -15.25 -0.98 -2.84
CA ARG A 86 -14.84 -2.38 -2.83
C ARG A 86 -15.07 -2.96 -1.45
N VAL A 87 -15.84 -4.03 -1.39
CA VAL A 87 -16.09 -4.78 -0.16
C VAL A 87 -15.44 -6.14 -0.31
N ASP A 88 -14.30 -6.32 0.35
CA ASP A 88 -13.60 -7.58 0.42
C ASP A 88 -14.24 -8.40 1.56
N VAL A 89 -14.56 -9.67 1.30
CA VAL A 89 -15.22 -10.57 2.27
C VAL A 89 -14.43 -11.86 2.42
N ALA A 90 -14.40 -12.39 3.63
CA ALA A 90 -13.80 -13.68 3.93
C ALA A 90 -14.63 -14.43 4.98
N LEU A 91 -14.61 -15.76 4.92
CA LEU A 91 -15.13 -16.60 6.00
C LEU A 91 -14.14 -16.56 7.18
N ALA A 92 -14.68 -16.49 8.39
CA ALA A 92 -13.85 -16.64 9.58
C ALA A 92 -13.23 -18.04 9.66
N PRO A 93 -12.08 -18.21 10.35
CA PRO A 93 -11.44 -19.51 10.50
C PRO A 93 -12.41 -20.58 11.03
N GLY A 94 -12.47 -21.73 10.37
CA GLY A 94 -13.33 -22.86 10.77
C GLY A 94 -14.81 -22.75 10.36
N VAL A 95 -15.22 -21.68 9.66
CA VAL A 95 -16.58 -21.50 9.16
C VAL A 95 -16.67 -21.90 7.69
N THR A 96 -17.73 -22.62 7.32
CA THR A 96 -18.03 -22.99 5.92
C THR A 96 -19.08 -22.05 5.33
N ALA A 97 -19.09 -21.91 3.99
CA ALA A 97 -20.06 -21.05 3.28
C ALA A 97 -21.51 -21.44 3.56
N ALA A 98 -21.79 -22.73 3.79
CA ALA A 98 -23.12 -23.22 4.16
C ALA A 98 -23.61 -22.73 5.54
N GLY A 99 -22.70 -22.26 6.41
CA GLY A 99 -23.01 -21.74 7.74
C GLY A 99 -23.41 -20.27 7.78
N VAL A 100 -23.45 -19.59 6.63
CA VAL A 100 -23.75 -18.15 6.49
C VAL A 100 -24.98 -17.95 5.62
N GLN A 101 -26.00 -17.28 6.16
CA GLN A 101 -27.16 -16.84 5.36
C GLN A 101 -26.81 -15.55 4.63
N LEU A 102 -26.98 -15.56 3.31
CA LEU A 102 -26.74 -14.40 2.46
C LEU A 102 -28.02 -13.57 2.31
N PRO A 103 -27.90 -12.23 2.25
CA PRO A 103 -29.04 -11.36 2.01
C PRO A 103 -29.60 -11.56 0.59
N PRO A 104 -30.87 -11.20 0.36
CA PRO A 104 -31.47 -11.28 -0.97
C PRO A 104 -30.69 -10.43 -1.97
N GLY A 105 -30.42 -11.00 -3.15
CA GLY A 105 -29.62 -10.36 -4.20
C GLY A 105 -28.13 -10.73 -4.19
N VAL A 106 -27.65 -11.45 -3.17
CA VAL A 106 -26.27 -11.99 -3.14
C VAL A 106 -26.33 -13.51 -3.33
N PRO A 107 -26.07 -14.03 -4.54
CA PRO A 107 -26.28 -15.45 -4.85
C PRO A 107 -25.26 -16.36 -4.17
N GLN A 108 -24.02 -15.89 -4.01
CA GLN A 108 -22.93 -16.64 -3.39
C GLN A 108 -21.87 -15.69 -2.81
N LEU A 109 -21.04 -16.20 -1.91
CA LEU A 109 -19.81 -15.50 -1.51
C LEU A 109 -18.74 -15.69 -2.61
N PRO A 110 -18.00 -14.63 -2.98
CA PRO A 110 -16.89 -14.76 -3.91
C PRO A 110 -15.81 -15.71 -3.36
N GLY A 111 -15.24 -16.53 -4.25
CA GLY A 111 -14.01 -17.26 -3.95
C GLY A 111 -12.77 -16.33 -3.91
N PRO A 112 -11.60 -16.86 -3.53
CA PRO A 112 -10.36 -16.09 -3.54
C PRO A 112 -10.05 -15.52 -4.93
N GLY A 113 -10.03 -14.19 -5.05
CA GLY A 113 -9.77 -13.48 -6.31
C GLY A 113 -10.99 -13.32 -7.22
N GLU A 114 -12.18 -13.76 -6.80
CA GLU A 114 -13.42 -13.59 -7.53
C GLU A 114 -14.17 -12.32 -7.08
N THR A 115 -15.04 -11.81 -7.96
CA THR A 115 -15.97 -10.72 -7.67
C THR A 115 -17.35 -11.14 -8.18
N VAL A 116 -18.42 -10.74 -7.48
CA VAL A 116 -19.82 -11.09 -7.77
C VAL A 116 -20.66 -9.82 -7.84
#